data_AF-A0A845ADR0-F1
#
_entry.id   AF-A0A845ADR0-F1
#
_cell.length_a   1.000
_cell.length_b   1.000
_cell.length_c   1.000
_cell.angle_alpha   90.00
_cell.angle_beta   90.00
_cell.angle_gamma   90.00
#
_symmetry.space_group_name_H-M   'P 1'
#
loop_
_entity.id
_entity.type
_entity.pdbx_description
1 polymer ?
#
loop_
_entity_poly.entity_id
_entity_poly.type
_entity_poly.pdbx_seq_one_letter_code
_entity_poly.pdbx_strand_id
1 'polypeptide(L)'
;MSILHISTSPQQAGSHSRELGRHLVERLKSAIDLPAVVRDLAETPPPFPCAGFVQASLSASTRSFANKSDALTVSEHLIAEVEQASAIIIDMPMHNFTVPAAFKAWIDMVVRPERTFRPCPRIADRAARPKLTAHDRTPRSPGRRSRAAGRGRSRPPACH
;
A
#
# COMPACT_ATOMS: atom_id res chain seq x y z
N MET A 1 21.19 -5.65 -5.47
CA MET A 1 20.32 -6.72 -6.03
C MET A 1 20.18 -7.78 -4.96
N SER A 2 18.95 -8.04 -4.50
CA SER A 2 18.63 -8.93 -3.38
C SER A 2 17.32 -9.70 -3.62
N ILE A 3 17.04 -10.68 -2.78
CA ILE A 3 15.71 -11.28 -2.65
C ILE A 3 14.96 -10.49 -1.58
N LEU A 4 13.81 -9.92 -1.91
CA LEU A 4 12.93 -9.31 -0.92
C LEU A 4 11.89 -10.34 -0.47
N HIS A 5 11.95 -10.71 0.80
CA HIS A 5 10.99 -11.63 1.42
C HIS A 5 9.99 -10.84 2.27
N ILE A 6 8.74 -10.78 1.83
CA ILE A 6 7.64 -10.11 2.52
C ILE A 6 6.82 -11.15 3.26
N SER A 7 6.82 -11.08 4.58
CA SER A 7 5.99 -11.95 5.43
C SER A 7 4.84 -11.17 6.05
N THR A 8 3.66 -11.77 6.10
CA THR A 8 2.41 -11.09 6.52
C THR A 8 1.61 -11.84 7.57
N SER A 9 1.99 -13.07 7.89
CA SER A 9 1.28 -13.87 8.89
C SER A 9 1.51 -13.30 10.30
N PRO A 10 0.48 -12.94 11.07
CA PRO A 10 0.65 -12.53 12.46
C PRO A 10 1.06 -13.70 13.36
N GLN A 11 0.72 -14.93 12.96
CA GLN A 11 1.15 -16.13 13.65
C GLN A 11 2.62 -16.37 13.32
N GLN A 12 3.46 -16.36 14.35
CA GLN A 12 4.90 -16.60 14.25
C GLN A 12 5.16 -18.11 14.21
N ALA A 13 5.10 -18.78 15.36
CA ALA A 13 5.19 -20.24 15.45
C ALA A 13 3.90 -20.91 14.93
N GLY A 14 4.06 -21.97 14.13
CA GLY A 14 2.95 -22.74 13.56
C GLY A 14 2.33 -22.18 12.28
N SER A 15 2.87 -21.09 11.72
CA SER A 15 2.40 -20.55 10.44
C SER A 15 2.96 -21.33 9.24
N HIS A 16 2.07 -22.04 8.54
CA HIS A 16 2.43 -22.75 7.31
C HIS A 16 2.90 -21.81 6.18
N SER A 17 2.34 -20.58 6.10
CA SER A 17 2.78 -19.63 5.07
C SER A 17 4.22 -19.18 5.32
N ARG A 18 4.57 -18.85 6.57
CA ARG A 18 5.95 -18.47 6.94
C ARG A 18 6.93 -19.60 6.72
N GLU A 19 6.56 -20.82 7.07
CA GLU A 19 7.40 -21.99 6.87
C GLU A 19 7.72 -22.20 5.38
N LEU A 20 6.71 -22.16 4.52
CA LEU A 20 6.89 -22.29 3.07
C LEU A 20 7.71 -21.13 2.49
N GLY A 21 7.42 -19.89 2.92
CA GLY A 21 8.15 -18.69 2.49
C GLY A 21 9.64 -18.79 2.80
N ARG A 22 9.98 -19.14 4.05
CA ARG A 22 11.37 -19.35 4.49
C ARG A 22 12.03 -20.47 3.69
N HIS A 23 11.35 -21.58 3.45
CA HIS A 23 11.90 -22.69 2.65
C HIS A 23 12.23 -22.25 1.22
N LEU A 24 11.35 -21.46 0.59
CA LEU A 24 11.57 -20.93 -0.75
C LEU A 24 12.72 -19.92 -0.79
N VAL A 25 12.82 -19.04 0.20
CA VAL A 25 13.93 -18.09 0.35
C VAL A 25 15.27 -18.83 0.43
N GLU A 26 15.40 -19.83 1.29
CA GLU A 26 16.65 -20.58 1.44
C GLU A 26 17.03 -21.33 0.16
N ARG A 27 16.05 -21.93 -0.52
CA ARG A 27 16.28 -22.58 -1.82
C ARG A 27 16.76 -21.58 -2.86
N LEU A 28 16.12 -20.41 -2.97
CA LEU A 28 16.53 -19.39 -3.93
C LEU A 28 17.92 -18.84 -3.59
N LYS A 29 18.19 -18.50 -2.33
CA LYS A 29 19.53 -18.07 -1.89
C LYS A 29 20.62 -19.06 -2.33
N SER A 30 20.39 -20.37 -2.16
CA SER A 30 21.35 -21.39 -2.61
C SER A 30 21.52 -21.51 -4.13
N ALA A 31 20.52 -21.11 -4.91
CA ALA A 31 20.52 -21.25 -6.36
C ALA A 31 21.09 -20.03 -7.10
N ILE A 32 20.85 -18.82 -6.58
CA ILE A 32 21.21 -17.56 -7.25
C ILE A 32 22.25 -16.72 -6.50
N ASP A 33 22.73 -17.18 -5.34
CA ASP A 33 23.75 -16.51 -4.50
C ASP A 33 23.45 -15.02 -4.25
N LEU A 34 22.17 -14.71 -3.96
CA LEU A 34 21.74 -13.35 -3.61
C LEU A 34 21.40 -13.25 -2.12
N PRO A 35 21.74 -12.12 -1.47
CA PRO A 35 21.31 -11.88 -0.10
C PRO A 35 19.78 -11.70 -0.03
N ALA A 36 19.19 -12.06 1.10
CA ALA A 36 17.76 -11.85 1.35
C ALA A 36 17.54 -10.70 2.35
N VAL A 37 16.60 -9.82 2.02
CA VAL A 37 16.08 -8.77 2.89
C VAL A 37 14.69 -9.20 3.34
N VAL A 38 14.47 -9.32 4.65
CA VAL A 38 13.17 -9.73 5.21
C VAL A 38 12.39 -8.49 5.65
N ARG A 39 11.13 -8.41 5.20
CA ARG A 39 10.14 -7.41 5.56
C ARG A 39 8.96 -8.10 6.22
N ASP A 40 8.96 -8.11 7.55
CA ASP A 40 7.84 -8.64 8.32
C ASP A 40 6.78 -7.55 8.53
N LEU A 41 5.68 -7.64 7.78
CA LEU A 41 4.57 -6.71 7.83
C LEU A 41 3.63 -6.98 9.02
N ALA A 42 3.75 -8.11 9.70
CA ALA A 42 3.02 -8.35 10.94
C ALA A 42 3.75 -7.74 12.15
N GLU A 43 5.08 -7.72 12.13
CA GLU A 43 5.89 -7.10 13.18
C GLU A 43 6.00 -5.58 12.99
N THR A 44 6.29 -5.13 11.77
CA THR A 44 6.40 -3.70 11.44
C THR A 44 5.41 -3.35 10.31
N PRO A 45 4.12 -3.21 10.63
CA PRO A 45 3.12 -2.86 9.63
C PRO A 45 3.37 -1.44 9.10
N PRO A 46 3.21 -1.20 7.79
CA PRO A 46 3.28 0.15 7.24
C PRO A 46 2.06 0.96 7.68
N PRO A 47 2.17 2.30 7.72
CA PRO A 47 1.04 3.15 8.03
C PRO A 47 -0.04 3.01 6.96
N PHE A 48 -1.29 3.29 7.33
CA PHE A 48 -2.35 3.40 6.34
C PHE A 48 -2.26 4.75 5.61
N PRO A 49 -2.62 4.80 4.31
CA PRO A 49 -2.66 6.05 3.56
C PRO A 49 -3.54 7.12 4.23
N CYS A 50 -2.92 8.21 4.67
CA CYS A 50 -3.61 9.37 5.21
C CYS A 50 -3.85 10.45 4.14
N ALA A 51 -4.65 11.46 4.46
CA ALA A 51 -4.93 12.57 3.53
C ALA A 51 -3.65 13.28 3.04
N GLY A 52 -2.66 13.45 3.93
CA GLY A 52 -1.38 14.07 3.57
C GLY A 52 -0.59 13.22 2.57
N PHE A 53 -0.54 11.91 2.79
CA PHE A 53 0.08 10.97 1.86
C PHE A 53 -0.60 10.98 0.49
N VAL A 54 -1.93 10.95 0.44
CA VAL A 54 -2.69 10.97 -0.82
C VAL A 54 -2.43 12.27 -1.59
N GLN A 55 -2.48 13.42 -0.91
CA GLN A 55 -2.20 14.71 -1.53
C GLN A 55 -0.76 14.80 -2.05
N ALA A 56 0.21 14.35 -1.26
CA ALA A 56 1.60 14.33 -1.66
C ALA A 56 1.80 13.38 -2.86
N SER A 57 1.30 12.15 -2.80
CA SER A 57 1.47 11.13 -3.84
C SER A 57 0.89 11.50 -5.20
N LEU A 58 -0.11 12.38 -5.24
CA LEU A 58 -0.76 12.83 -6.47
C LEU A 58 -0.25 14.19 -6.97
N SER A 59 0.63 14.86 -6.22
CA SER A 59 1.13 16.18 -6.62
C SER A 59 2.09 16.07 -7.81
N ALA A 60 1.93 16.93 -8.81
CA ALA A 60 2.86 17.00 -9.94
C ALA A 60 4.31 17.29 -9.50
N SER A 61 4.50 17.92 -8.34
CA SER A 61 5.80 18.23 -7.76
C SER A 61 6.58 17.01 -7.26
N THR A 62 5.93 15.85 -7.05
CA THR A 62 6.63 14.61 -6.65
C THR A 62 7.31 13.90 -7.81
N ARG A 63 7.22 14.43 -9.04
CA ARG A 63 8.02 13.96 -10.18
C ARG A 63 9.52 14.23 -9.99
N SER A 64 9.89 15.14 -9.09
CA SER A 64 11.28 15.37 -8.72
C SER A 64 11.57 14.80 -7.33
N PHE A 65 12.60 13.95 -7.23
CA PHE A 65 13.10 13.35 -5.98
C PHE A 65 13.48 14.39 -4.91
N ALA A 66 13.61 15.66 -5.30
CA ALA A 66 13.98 16.76 -4.41
C ALA A 66 12.85 17.23 -3.46
N ASN A 67 11.58 16.91 -3.72
CA ASN A 67 10.45 17.28 -2.85
C ASN A 67 10.00 16.07 -2.00
N LYS A 68 10.86 15.61 -1.09
CA LYS A 68 10.48 14.60 -0.10
C LYS A 68 9.63 15.24 0.98
N SER A 69 8.32 15.17 0.83
CA SER A 69 7.40 15.38 1.95
C SER A 69 7.64 14.28 2.98
N ASP A 70 7.68 14.61 4.26
CA ASP A 70 7.75 13.63 5.35
C ASP A 70 6.66 12.55 5.25
N ALA A 71 5.51 12.90 4.68
CA ALA A 71 4.41 11.98 4.43
C ALA A 71 4.76 10.83 3.46
N LEU A 72 5.79 11.00 2.61
CA LEU A 72 6.20 10.01 1.61
C LEU A 72 7.41 9.18 2.04
N THR A 73 8.06 9.50 3.17
CA THR A 73 9.32 8.88 3.58
C THR A 73 9.22 7.36 3.69
N VAL A 74 8.18 6.84 4.35
CA VAL A 74 7.97 5.39 4.48
C VAL A 74 7.74 4.74 3.11
N SER A 75 6.93 5.38 2.26
CA SER A 75 6.66 4.88 0.92
C SER A 75 7.92 4.83 0.06
N GLU A 76 8.77 5.85 0.07
CA GLU A 76 10.04 5.85 -0.67
C GLU A 76 10.98 4.74 -0.19
N HIS A 77 11.02 4.47 1.12
CA HIS A 77 11.81 3.36 1.66
C HIS A 77 11.31 2.00 1.16
N LEU A 78 9.99 1.77 1.21
CA LEU A 78 9.39 0.52 0.73
C LEU A 78 9.54 0.35 -0.79
N ILE A 79 9.45 1.42 -1.56
CA ILE A 79 9.69 1.39 -3.01
C ILE A 79 11.16 1.08 -3.29
N ALA A 80 12.10 1.68 -2.56
CA ALA A 80 13.52 1.39 -2.72
C ALA A 80 13.86 -0.08 -2.44
N GLU A 81 13.23 -0.72 -1.46
CA GLU A 81 13.37 -2.17 -1.23
C GLU A 81 12.93 -2.98 -2.45
N VAL A 82 11.80 -2.62 -3.07
CA VAL A 82 11.28 -3.27 -4.28
C VAL A 82 12.21 -3.05 -5.47
N GLU A 83 12.76 -1.86 -5.64
CA GLU A 83 13.68 -1.53 -6.74
C GLU A 83 15.04 -2.21 -6.61
N GLN A 84 15.50 -2.44 -5.39
CA GLN A 84 16.74 -3.19 -5.12
C GLN A 84 16.56 -4.70 -5.28
N ALA A 85 15.32 -5.19 -5.25
CA ALA A 85 14.99 -6.59 -5.32
C ALA A 85 15.04 -7.12 -6.76
N SER A 86 15.77 -8.21 -6.96
CA SER A 86 15.75 -8.99 -8.20
C SER A 86 14.65 -10.05 -8.20
N ALA A 87 14.21 -10.46 -7.01
CA ALA A 87 13.10 -11.38 -6.80
C ALA A 87 12.33 -10.96 -5.55
N ILE A 88 11.01 -11.12 -5.59
CA ILE A 88 10.13 -10.84 -4.45
C ILE A 88 9.39 -12.12 -4.09
N ILE A 89 9.52 -12.56 -2.85
CA ILE A 89 8.80 -13.70 -2.28
C ILE A 89 7.82 -13.14 -1.27
N ILE A 90 6.55 -13.53 -1.38
CA ILE A 90 5.51 -13.06 -0.49
C ILE A 90 4.85 -14.29 0.14
N ASP A 91 4.96 -14.42 1.46
CA ASP A 91 4.13 -15.37 2.20
C ASP A 91 2.97 -14.66 2.87
N MET A 92 1.76 -15.21 2.65
CA MET A 92 0.58 -14.68 3.29
C MET A 92 -0.46 -15.77 3.57
N PRO A 93 -1.09 -15.73 4.76
CA PRO A 93 -2.33 -16.44 4.98
C PRO A 93 -3.48 -15.74 4.25
N MET A 94 -4.55 -16.49 3.98
CA MET A 94 -5.81 -15.93 3.53
C MET A 94 -6.67 -15.55 4.74
N HIS A 95 -6.92 -14.27 4.94
CA HIS A 95 -7.79 -13.77 6.01
C HIS A 95 -9.12 -13.30 5.41
N ASN A 96 -10.25 -13.87 5.85
CA ASN A 96 -11.58 -13.49 5.37
C ASN A 96 -11.70 -13.50 3.82
N PHE A 97 -11.17 -14.55 3.18
CA PHE A 97 -11.14 -14.69 1.71
C PHE A 97 -10.38 -13.58 0.96
N THR A 98 -9.48 -12.88 1.64
CA THR A 98 -8.64 -11.84 1.05
C THR A 98 -7.24 -11.83 1.69
N VAL A 99 -6.45 -10.83 1.32
CA VAL A 99 -5.11 -10.58 1.86
C VAL A 99 -5.16 -9.92 3.24
N PRO A 100 -4.15 -10.11 4.10
CA PRO A 100 -4.05 -9.40 5.38
C PRO A 100 -4.03 -7.87 5.20
N ALA A 101 -4.62 -7.14 6.15
CA ALA A 101 -4.72 -5.68 6.08
C ALA A 101 -3.35 -4.97 5.98
N ALA A 102 -2.34 -5.47 6.68
CA ALA A 102 -0.97 -4.95 6.62
C ALA A 102 -0.35 -5.10 5.22
N PHE A 103 -0.63 -6.22 4.53
CA PHE A 103 -0.20 -6.41 3.15
C PHE A 103 -0.89 -5.42 2.20
N LYS A 104 -2.19 -5.17 2.40
CA LYS A 104 -2.90 -4.15 1.63
C LYS A 104 -2.34 -2.74 1.87
N ALA A 105 -2.01 -2.39 3.11
CA ALA A 105 -1.36 -1.12 3.43
C ALA A 105 0.02 -1.00 2.77
N TRP A 106 0.79 -2.09 2.74
CA TRP A 106 2.07 -2.14 2.01
C TRP A 106 1.89 -1.90 0.51
N ILE A 107 0.91 -2.54 -0.13
CA ILE A 107 0.58 -2.29 -1.54
C ILE A 107 0.27 -0.81 -1.76
N ASP A 108 -0.55 -0.20 -0.90
CA ASP A 108 -0.94 1.20 -1.06
C ASP A 108 0.23 2.17 -0.92
N MET A 109 1.25 1.79 -0.14
CA MET A 109 2.48 2.58 0.01
C MET A 109 3.43 2.42 -1.18
N VAL A 110 3.47 1.24 -1.83
CA VAL A 110 4.38 0.95 -2.94
C VAL A 110 3.80 1.39 -4.29
N VAL A 111 2.49 1.26 -4.49
CA VAL A 111 1.83 1.58 -5.76
C VAL A 111 1.58 3.09 -5.86
N ARG A 112 2.51 3.80 -6.48
CA ARG A 112 2.48 5.26 -6.63
C ARG A 112 2.54 5.70 -8.10
N PRO A 113 1.58 6.54 -8.53
CA PRO A 113 1.59 7.10 -9.88
C PRO A 113 2.88 7.86 -10.16
N GLU A 114 3.39 7.70 -11.38
CA GLU A 114 4.64 8.34 -11.85
C GLU A 114 5.90 7.96 -11.06
N ARG A 115 5.82 7.03 -10.09
CA ARG A 115 6.95 6.52 -9.29
C ARG A 115 7.20 5.03 -9.49
N THR A 116 6.16 4.20 -9.37
CA THR A 116 6.24 2.74 -9.60
C THR A 116 5.41 2.28 -10.79
N PHE A 117 4.42 3.06 -11.20
CA PHE A 117 3.70 2.82 -12.45
C PHE A 117 3.33 4.13 -13.15
N ARG A 118 3.15 4.06 -14.47
CA ARG A 118 2.60 5.16 -15.25
C ARG A 118 1.13 4.88 -15.54
N PRO A 119 0.19 5.73 -15.09
CA PRO A 119 -1.22 5.56 -15.43
C PRO A 119 -1.41 5.61 -16.95
N CYS A 120 -2.04 4.58 -17.52
CA CYS A 120 -2.50 4.67 -18.91
C CYS A 120 -3.62 5.72 -18.98
N PRO A 121 -3.61 6.66 -19.95
CA PRO A 121 -4.61 7.72 -20.07
C PRO A 121 -6.06 7.20 -20.04
N ARG A 122 -6.33 6.07 -20.71
CA ARG A 122 -7.66 5.44 -20.75
C ARG A 122 -8.21 5.03 -19.38
N ILE A 123 -7.34 4.70 -18.42
CA ILE A 123 -7.72 4.27 -17.07
C ILE A 123 -7.85 5.47 -16.12
N ALA A 124 -7.02 6.50 -16.29
CA ALA A 124 -7.04 7.70 -15.48
C ALA A 124 -8.42 8.40 -15.51
N ASP A 125 -9.01 8.51 -16.71
CA ASP A 125 -10.34 9.11 -16.89
C ASP A 125 -11.46 8.34 -16.17
N ARG A 126 -11.28 7.03 -15.95
CA ARG A 126 -12.25 6.18 -15.27
C ARG A 126 -12.08 6.19 -13.75
N ALA A 127 -10.86 6.38 -13.26
CA ALA A 127 -10.54 6.49 -11.84
C ALA A 127 -10.97 7.85 -11.26
N ALA A 128 -10.91 8.93 -12.05
CA ALA A 128 -11.33 10.27 -11.65
C ALA A 128 -12.85 10.46 -11.47
N ARG A 129 -13.66 9.46 -11.85
CA ARG A 129 -15.11 9.53 -11.68
C ARG A 129 -15.49 9.30 -10.21
N PRO A 130 -16.29 10.19 -9.60
CA PRO A 130 -16.77 9.97 -8.24
C PRO A 130 -17.57 8.66 -8.19
N LYS A 131 -17.05 7.69 -7.45
CA LYS A 131 -17.74 6.43 -7.19
C LYS A 131 -18.46 6.55 -5.85
N LEU A 132 -19.66 7.11 -5.88
CA LEU A 132 -20.59 7.02 -4.76
C LEU A 132 -21.73 6.10 -5.17
N THR A 133 -21.72 4.88 -4.65
CA THR A 133 -22.88 3.98 -4.73
C THR A 133 -23.50 3.92 -3.35
N ALA A 134 -24.50 4.76 -3.10
CA ALA A 134 -25.41 4.58 -1.99
C ALA A 134 -26.52 3.62 -2.46
N HIS A 135 -26.58 2.43 -1.89
CA HIS A 135 -27.79 1.62 -2.00
C HIS A 135 -28.72 2.04 -0.87
N ASP A 136 -29.71 2.86 -1.23
CA ASP A 136 -30.83 3.19 -0.36
C ASP A 136 -31.68 1.91 -0.15
N ARG A 137 -31.61 1.32 1.05
CA ARG A 137 -32.52 0.24 1.48
C ARG A 137 -33.71 0.77 2.28
N THR A 138 -33.90 2.08 2.33
CA THR A 138 -35.02 2.68 3.08
C THR A 138 -36.24 2.85 2.16
N PRO A 139 -37.44 2.45 2.57
CA PRO A 139 -38.66 2.82 1.85
C PRO A 139 -38.78 4.35 1.83
N ARG A 140 -39.06 4.92 0.66
CA ARG A 140 -39.22 6.37 0.49
C ARG A 140 -40.30 6.92 1.41
N SER A 141 -39.92 7.83 2.30
CA SER A 141 -40.82 8.80 2.95
C SER A 141 -40.33 10.22 2.63
N PRO A 142 -41.21 11.20 2.36
CA PRO A 142 -40.81 12.47 1.77
C PRO A 142 -40.37 13.50 2.83
N GLY A 143 -39.20 14.10 2.61
CA GLY A 143 -38.97 15.52 2.86
C GLY A 143 -38.16 15.92 4.11
N ARG A 144 -36.91 16.35 3.90
CA ARG A 144 -36.40 17.68 4.33
C ARG A 144 -34.95 17.89 3.84
N ARG A 145 -34.66 19.10 3.36
CA ARG A 145 -33.33 19.58 2.95
C ARG A 145 -32.69 20.40 4.07
N SER A 146 -31.39 20.24 4.33
CA SER A 146 -30.53 21.29 4.90
C SER A 146 -29.07 21.04 4.50
N ARG A 147 -28.54 21.83 3.56
CA ARG A 147 -27.54 22.92 3.70
C ARG A 147 -26.18 22.50 4.29
N ALA A 148 -25.17 22.62 3.41
CA ALA A 148 -23.75 22.40 3.67
C ALA A 148 -23.09 23.61 4.36
N ALA A 149 -22.09 23.35 5.22
CA ALA A 149 -21.18 24.34 5.78
C ALA A 149 -19.73 24.01 5.37
N GLY A 150 -18.99 25.05 4.97
CA GLY A 150 -17.67 25.00 4.36
C GLY A 150 -16.54 24.55 5.30
N ARG A 151 -15.42 24.11 4.70
CA ARG A 151 -14.21 23.70 5.42
C ARG A 151 -13.05 24.64 5.07
N GLY A 152 -12.48 25.25 6.12
CA GLY A 152 -11.19 25.93 6.07
C GLY A 152 -10.06 24.93 5.81
N ARG A 153 -9.00 25.40 5.14
CA ARG A 153 -7.82 24.60 4.79
C ARG A 153 -6.91 24.46 6.01
N SER A 154 -7.07 23.39 6.77
CA SER A 154 -6.05 22.89 7.70
C SER A 154 -5.05 22.00 6.93
N ARG A 155 -3.77 22.02 7.35
CA ARG A 155 -2.78 21.03 6.88
C ARG A 155 -3.31 19.62 7.17
N PRO A 156 -3.23 18.69 6.20
CA PRO A 156 -3.72 17.34 6.43
C PRO A 156 -2.89 16.66 7.53
N PRO A 157 -3.52 15.82 8.38
CA PRO A 157 -2.82 15.09 9.43
C PRO A 157 -1.78 14.14 8.84
N ALA A 158 -0.68 13.97 9.58
CA ALA A 158 0.33 12.95 9.29
C ALA A 158 -0.25 11.54 9.42
N CYS A 159 0.35 10.58 8.73
CA CYS A 159 -0.07 9.19 8.84
C CYS A 159 0.44 8.66 10.18
N HIS A 160 -0.46 8.05 10.96
CA HIS A 160 -0.14 7.34 12.21
C HIS A 160 0.07 5.86 11.94
#